data_AF-A0A2E8HFS1-F1
#
_entry.id   AF-A0A2E8HFS1-F1
#
_cell.length_a   1.000
_cell.length_b   1.000
_cell.length_c   1.000
_cell.angle_alpha   90.00
_cell.angle_beta   90.00
_cell.angle_gamma   90.00
#
_symmetry.space_group_name_H-M   'P 1'
#
loop_
_entity.id
_entity.type
_entity.pdbx_description
1 polymer ?
#
loop_
_entity_poly.entity_id
_entity_poly.type
_entity_poly.pdbx_seq_one_letter_code
_entity_poly.pdbx_strand_id
1 'polypeptide(L)'
;MLLERLHGVDLGSGNLVDSDLVAPEVGWLQSNDSGCLDLTAASDLVTPAAVLLAIGGGGKIVGVGHTQRKESKRLSTTEKLLFDFGLKAHVRAEGVIDIPGGQSPKRPEWDVKTYSDHRVAMTAMALASLVGATIEGEGCIAATHPSFHQMLMAISF
;
A
#
# COMPACT_ATOMS: atom_id res chain seq x y z
N MET A 1 8.86 2.05 -5.63
CA MET A 1 8.41 3.10 -4.68
C MET A 1 8.16 2.60 -3.25
N LEU A 2 7.12 1.81 -2.96
CA LEU A 2 6.85 1.41 -1.55
C LEU A 2 8.02 0.63 -0.93
N LEU A 3 8.55 -0.34 -1.67
CA LEU A 3 9.63 -1.20 -1.21
C LEU A 3 10.94 -0.43 -0.98
N GLU A 4 11.30 0.42 -1.94
CA GLU A 4 12.42 1.39 -1.84
C GLU A 4 12.32 2.22 -0.57
N ARG A 5 11.11 2.72 -0.26
CA ARG A 5 10.89 3.59 0.88
C ARG A 5 10.90 2.86 2.22
N LEU A 6 10.42 1.63 2.27
CA LEU A 6 10.47 0.80 3.47
C LEU A 6 11.92 0.42 3.83
N HIS A 7 12.75 0.16 2.83
CA HIS A 7 14.13 -0.33 3.02
C HIS A 7 15.22 0.72 2.85
N GLY A 8 14.87 1.93 2.42
CA GLY A 8 15.85 3.00 2.15
C GLY A 8 16.79 2.68 0.98
N VAL A 9 16.31 1.93 -0.01
CA VAL A 9 17.08 1.50 -1.20
C VAL A 9 16.54 2.15 -2.47
N ASP A 10 17.36 2.26 -3.51
CA ASP A 10 16.94 2.65 -4.85
C ASP A 10 16.91 1.40 -5.75
N LEU A 11 15.73 1.07 -6.29
CA LEU A 11 15.53 -0.06 -7.20
C LEU A 11 15.36 0.41 -8.65
N GLY A 12 15.59 1.70 -8.94
CA GLY A 12 15.43 2.26 -10.27
C GLY A 12 13.98 2.41 -10.71
N SER A 13 13.01 2.38 -9.78
CA SER A 13 11.57 2.43 -10.11
C SER A 13 11.16 3.74 -10.80
N GLY A 14 11.96 4.81 -10.63
CA GLY A 14 11.71 6.12 -11.25
C GLY A 14 11.71 6.09 -12.79
N ASN A 15 12.36 5.10 -13.41
CA ASN A 15 12.45 4.97 -14.87
C ASN A 15 11.37 4.06 -15.48
N LEU A 16 10.48 3.45 -14.67
CA LEU A 16 9.50 2.46 -15.12
C LEU A 16 8.07 3.00 -15.24
N VAL A 17 7.81 4.23 -14.82
CA VAL A 17 6.47 4.82 -14.83
C VAL A 17 6.28 5.66 -16.09
N ASP A 18 6.10 4.99 -17.22
CA ASP A 18 5.63 5.61 -18.46
C ASP A 18 4.10 5.43 -18.54
N SER A 19 3.36 6.32 -17.89
CA SER A 19 1.91 6.43 -18.02
C SER A 19 1.43 7.80 -17.55
N ASP A 20 1.07 8.64 -18.52
CA ASP A 20 0.54 10.01 -18.34
C ASP A 20 -0.68 10.11 -17.40
N LEU A 21 -1.27 8.99 -16.99
CA LEU A 21 -2.45 8.92 -16.13
C LEU A 21 -2.15 8.76 -14.63
N VAL A 22 -0.91 8.42 -14.26
CA VAL A 22 -0.55 8.08 -12.85
C VAL A 22 0.67 8.87 -12.34
N ALA A 23 1.33 9.61 -13.22
CA ALA A 23 2.52 10.39 -12.89
C ALA A 23 2.29 11.43 -11.77
N PRO A 24 1.17 12.19 -11.73
CA PRO A 24 0.94 13.19 -10.69
C PRO A 24 0.85 12.59 -9.28
N GLU A 25 0.09 11.50 -9.13
CA GLU A 25 -0.14 10.82 -7.86
C GLU A 25 1.13 10.14 -7.35
N VAL A 26 1.89 9.51 -8.26
CA VAL A 26 3.17 8.87 -7.94
C VAL A 26 4.21 9.91 -7.53
N GLY A 27 4.32 11.02 -8.26
CA GLY A 27 5.24 12.12 -7.91
C GLY A 27 4.90 12.74 -6.55
N TRP A 28 3.61 12.89 -6.25
CA TRP A 28 3.17 13.37 -4.94
C TRP A 28 3.58 12.41 -3.81
N LEU A 29 3.36 11.11 -3.98
CA LEU A 29 3.75 10.10 -2.99
C LEU A 29 5.27 10.02 -2.77
N GLN A 30 6.08 10.37 -3.78
CA GLN A 30 7.54 10.46 -3.66
C GLN A 30 7.98 11.68 -2.84
N SER A 31 7.25 12.80 -2.91
CA SER A 31 7.61 14.05 -2.24
C SER A 31 7.59 13.98 -0.70
N ASN A 32 6.97 12.92 -0.15
CA ASN A 32 6.78 12.74 1.28
C ASN A 32 5.95 13.82 1.98
N ASP A 33 5.23 14.63 1.22
CA ASP A 33 4.45 15.71 1.79
C ASP A 33 3.17 15.19 2.46
N SER A 34 2.62 16.01 3.36
CA SER A 34 1.31 15.77 3.94
C SER A 34 0.24 16.45 3.10
N GLY A 35 -0.89 15.78 2.87
CA GLY A 35 -1.93 16.40 2.05
C GLY A 35 -3.09 15.50 1.66
N CYS A 36 -3.82 15.95 0.63
CA CYS A 36 -5.00 15.28 0.11
C CYS A 36 -4.67 14.64 -1.24
N LEU A 37 -4.62 13.31 -1.27
CA LEU A 37 -4.36 12.52 -2.46
C LEU A 37 -5.69 12.03 -3.06
N ASP A 38 -6.02 12.53 -4.26
CA ASP A 38 -7.17 12.05 -5.02
C ASP A 38 -6.77 10.83 -5.86
N LEU A 39 -7.43 9.69 -5.63
CA LEU A 39 -7.21 8.45 -6.37
C LEU A 39 -8.43 8.04 -7.21
N THR A 40 -9.24 9.01 -7.65
CA THR A 40 -10.40 8.75 -8.52
C THR A 40 -10.01 7.95 -9.76
N ALA A 41 -8.90 8.31 -10.41
CA ALA A 41 -8.38 7.65 -11.61
C ALA A 41 -7.41 6.50 -11.33
N ALA A 42 -6.93 6.35 -10.09
CA ALA A 42 -5.84 5.45 -9.73
C ALA A 42 -6.17 4.62 -8.46
N SER A 43 -7.39 4.10 -8.40
CA SER A 43 -7.92 3.45 -7.19
C SER A 43 -7.22 2.15 -6.78
N ASP A 44 -6.36 1.63 -7.65
CA ASP A 44 -5.51 0.46 -7.41
C ASP A 44 -4.34 0.79 -6.46
N LEU A 45 -4.01 2.08 -6.36
CA LEU A 45 -2.94 2.58 -5.49
C LEU A 45 -3.37 2.81 -4.04
N VAL A 46 -4.65 2.64 -3.71
CA VAL A 46 -5.18 2.97 -2.36
C VAL A 46 -4.39 2.30 -1.24
N THR A 47 -4.18 0.99 -1.34
CA THR A 47 -3.48 0.24 -0.29
C THR A 47 -2.02 0.66 -0.12
N PRO A 48 -1.18 0.67 -1.18
CA PRO A 48 0.21 1.12 -1.04
C PRO A 48 0.31 2.61 -0.69
N ALA A 49 -0.56 3.49 -1.21
CA ALA A 49 -0.57 4.90 -0.87
C ALA A 49 -0.90 5.14 0.61
N ALA A 50 -1.81 4.36 1.19
CA ALA A 50 -2.14 4.47 2.60
C ALA A 50 -0.93 4.17 3.50
N VAL A 51 -0.13 3.14 3.15
CA VAL A 51 1.10 2.82 3.86
C VAL A 51 2.15 3.91 3.70
N LEU A 52 2.35 4.42 2.48
CA LEU A 52 3.30 5.50 2.18
C LEU A 52 2.99 6.77 2.98
N LEU A 53 1.71 7.14 3.07
CA LEU A 53 1.23 8.24 3.89
C LEU A 53 1.49 7.99 5.37
N ALA A 54 1.22 6.78 5.86
CA ALA A 54 1.38 6.43 7.27
C ALA A 54 2.84 6.55 7.73
N ILE A 55 3.80 6.06 6.92
CA ILE A 55 5.24 6.16 7.22
C ILE A 55 5.85 7.52 6.83
N GLY A 56 5.09 8.35 6.10
CA GLY A 56 5.48 9.66 5.61
C GLY A 56 4.86 10.80 6.41
N GLY A 57 4.50 11.90 5.74
CA GLY A 57 3.88 13.07 6.36
C GLY A 57 2.42 12.89 6.82
N GLY A 58 1.76 11.78 6.48
CA GLY A 58 0.33 11.58 6.71
C GLY A 58 -0.54 12.33 5.70
N GLY A 59 -1.86 12.24 5.82
CA GLY A 59 -2.76 12.90 4.90
C GLY A 59 -4.13 12.26 4.80
N LYS A 60 -4.76 12.47 3.65
CA LYS A 60 -6.07 11.95 3.31
C LYS A 60 -6.05 11.34 1.92
N ILE A 61 -6.73 10.21 1.75
CA ILE A 61 -7.05 9.65 0.43
C ILE A 61 -8.52 9.93 0.14
N VAL A 62 -8.81 10.49 -1.04
CA VAL A 62 -10.16 10.80 -1.54
C VAL A 62 -10.40 10.20 -2.92
N GLY A 63 -11.62 10.32 -3.45
CA GLY A 63 -11.95 9.83 -4.80
C GLY A 63 -12.18 8.33 -4.90
N VAL A 64 -12.14 7.61 -3.78
CA VAL A 64 -12.15 6.14 -3.75
C VAL A 64 -13.47 5.54 -3.28
N GLY A 65 -14.51 6.35 -3.12
CA GLY A 65 -15.85 5.88 -2.73
C GLY A 65 -16.49 4.90 -3.72
N HIS A 66 -16.15 4.98 -5.02
CA HIS A 66 -16.65 4.06 -6.04
C HIS A 66 -16.06 2.65 -5.91
N THR A 67 -14.87 2.50 -5.31
CA THR A 67 -14.21 1.20 -5.12
C THR A 67 -14.97 0.28 -4.17
N GLN A 68 -15.82 0.84 -3.30
CA GLN A 68 -16.67 0.05 -2.42
C GLN A 68 -17.62 -0.89 -3.17
N ARG A 69 -17.96 -0.59 -4.44
CA ARG A 69 -18.95 -1.33 -5.23
C ARG A 69 -18.38 -2.33 -6.24
N LYS A 70 -17.14 -2.15 -6.71
CA LYS A 70 -16.60 -2.95 -7.84
C LYS A 70 -15.63 -4.07 -7.43
N GLU A 71 -14.89 -3.89 -6.33
CA GLU A 71 -14.02 -4.93 -5.77
C GLU A 71 -14.06 -4.85 -4.24
N SER A 72 -14.81 -5.78 -3.63
CA SER A 72 -14.55 -6.34 -2.30
C SER A 72 -13.97 -5.40 -1.25
N LYS A 73 -14.80 -4.58 -0.58
CA LYS A 73 -14.47 -4.01 0.75
C LYS A 73 -13.04 -3.42 0.89
N ARG A 74 -12.42 -2.94 -0.20
CA ARG A 74 -10.96 -2.67 -0.23
C ARG A 74 -10.53 -1.66 0.82
N LEU A 75 -11.32 -0.60 1.00
CA LEU A 75 -11.00 0.42 2.00
C LEU A 75 -10.89 -0.20 3.40
N SER A 76 -11.84 -1.07 3.77
CA SER A 76 -11.81 -1.74 5.07
C SER A 76 -10.70 -2.79 5.20
N THR A 77 -10.33 -3.47 4.11
CA THR A 77 -9.18 -4.39 4.15
C THR A 77 -7.85 -3.63 4.18
N THR A 78 -7.75 -2.47 3.53
CA THR A 78 -6.63 -1.54 3.67
C THR A 78 -6.49 -1.05 5.12
N GLU A 79 -7.56 -0.57 5.73
CA GLU A 79 -7.56 -0.14 7.14
C GLU A 79 -7.13 -1.27 8.07
N LYS A 80 -7.69 -2.47 7.87
CA LYS A 80 -7.33 -3.66 8.65
C LYS A 80 -5.87 -4.06 8.46
N LEU A 81 -5.36 -4.00 7.23
CA LEU A 81 -3.96 -4.29 6.93
C LEU A 81 -3.05 -3.32 7.67
N LEU A 82 -3.32 -2.02 7.61
CA LEU A 82 -2.54 -1.03 8.34
C LEU A 82 -2.57 -1.33 9.84
N PHE A 83 -3.75 -1.61 10.39
CA PHE A 83 -3.91 -1.99 11.79
C PHE A 83 -3.07 -3.22 12.19
N ASP A 84 -3.06 -4.27 11.35
CA ASP A 84 -2.29 -5.49 11.60
C ASP A 84 -0.78 -5.24 11.70
N PHE A 85 -0.30 -4.26 10.95
CA PHE A 85 1.10 -3.80 11.00
C PHE A 85 1.32 -2.64 12.00
N GLY A 86 0.37 -2.39 12.91
CA GLY A 86 0.49 -1.35 13.94
C GLY A 86 0.38 0.08 13.42
N LEU A 87 -0.08 0.28 12.19
CA LEU A 87 -0.34 1.57 11.56
C LEU A 87 -1.80 1.98 11.75
N LYS A 88 -2.03 3.27 11.93
CA LYS A 88 -3.36 3.87 12.04
C LYS A 88 -3.78 4.43 10.70
N ALA A 89 -4.98 4.07 10.28
CA ALA A 89 -5.76 4.74 9.25
C ALA A 89 -7.23 4.63 9.63
N HIS A 90 -8.03 5.59 9.17
CA HIS A 90 -9.45 5.65 9.49
C HIS A 90 -10.27 5.85 8.22
N VAL A 91 -11.06 4.84 7.85
CA VAL A 91 -11.99 4.91 6.72
C VAL A 91 -13.26 5.61 7.16
N ARG A 92 -13.54 6.76 6.54
CA ARG A 92 -14.78 7.52 6.73
C ARG A 92 -15.84 7.11 5.70
N ALA A 93 -17.09 7.50 6.01
CA ALA A 93 -18.17 7.53 5.04
C ALA A 93 -17.75 8.31 3.78
N GLU A 94 -18.36 7.99 2.63
CA GLU A 94 -18.04 8.55 1.30
C GLU A 94 -16.68 8.15 0.71
N GLY A 95 -15.98 7.17 1.31
CA GLY A 95 -14.74 6.63 0.75
C GLY A 95 -13.56 7.59 0.88
N VAL A 96 -13.40 8.15 2.08
CA VAL A 96 -12.23 8.94 2.45
C VAL A 96 -11.44 8.17 3.49
N ILE A 97 -10.10 8.18 3.40
CA ILE A 97 -9.23 7.57 4.42
C ILE A 97 -8.39 8.67 5.06
N ASP A 98 -8.47 8.84 6.39
CA ASP A 98 -7.55 9.70 7.15
C ASP A 98 -6.38 8.89 7.70
N ILE A 99 -5.16 9.39 7.51
CA ILE A 99 -3.94 8.65 7.82
C ILE A 99 -2.96 9.58 8.56
N PRO A 100 -2.71 9.37 9.87
CA PRO A 100 -1.64 10.06 10.58
C PRO A 100 -0.26 9.74 9.97
N GLY A 101 0.64 10.72 9.93
CA GLY A 101 2.03 10.51 9.47
C GLY A 101 2.98 10.05 10.58
N GLY A 102 4.23 9.83 10.22
CA GLY A 102 5.34 9.56 11.13
C GLY A 102 5.22 8.23 11.87
N GLN A 103 4.47 7.28 11.33
CA GLN A 103 4.25 5.98 11.94
C GLN A 103 5.35 5.00 11.52
N SER A 104 5.55 3.95 12.32
CA SER A 104 6.49 2.87 12.02
C SER A 104 5.77 1.53 12.03
N PRO A 105 5.88 0.71 10.97
CA PRO A 105 5.29 -0.61 10.95
C PRO A 105 5.86 -1.50 12.07
N LYS A 106 5.05 -2.44 12.55
CA LYS A 106 5.43 -3.46 13.52
C LYS A 106 5.05 -4.83 13.02
N ARG A 107 5.80 -5.84 13.47
CA ARG A 107 5.49 -7.24 13.20
C ARG A 107 4.09 -7.56 13.75
N PRO A 108 3.16 -8.08 12.93
CA PRO A 108 1.87 -8.57 13.39
C PRO A 108 2.03 -9.75 14.36
N GLU A 109 1.12 -9.87 15.34
CA GLU A 109 1.09 -11.01 16.28
C GLU A 109 0.37 -12.24 15.70
N TRP A 110 -0.30 -12.09 14.56
CA TRP A 110 -1.10 -13.13 13.89
C TRP A 110 -0.90 -13.12 12.37
N ASP A 111 -1.39 -14.16 11.71
CA ASP A 111 -1.36 -14.26 10.24
C ASP A 111 -2.22 -13.16 9.60
N VAL A 112 -1.63 -12.47 8.62
CA VAL A 112 -2.27 -11.34 7.94
C VAL A 112 -3.14 -11.84 6.80
N LYS A 113 -4.44 -11.50 6.84
CA LYS A 113 -5.41 -11.90 5.82
C LYS A 113 -5.46 -10.91 4.68
N THR A 114 -5.43 -11.41 3.45
CA THR A 114 -5.42 -10.58 2.23
C THR A 114 -6.73 -10.68 1.43
N TYR A 115 -7.61 -11.61 1.80
CA TYR A 115 -8.94 -11.79 1.20
C TYR A 115 -8.92 -11.96 -0.32
N SER A 116 -7.85 -12.56 -0.85
CA SER A 116 -7.61 -12.76 -2.29
C SER A 116 -7.53 -11.46 -3.12
N ASP A 117 -7.30 -10.31 -2.47
CA ASP A 117 -7.00 -9.05 -3.17
C ASP A 117 -5.47 -8.94 -3.34
N HIS A 118 -5.01 -9.02 -4.58
CA HIS A 118 -3.59 -8.96 -4.93
C HIS A 118 -2.93 -7.65 -4.52
N ARG A 119 -3.64 -6.51 -4.51
CA ARG A 119 -3.12 -5.20 -4.09
C ARG A 119 -2.85 -5.19 -2.59
N VAL A 120 -3.77 -5.77 -1.82
CA VAL A 120 -3.61 -5.99 -0.37
C VAL A 120 -2.46 -6.95 -0.10
N ALA A 121 -2.42 -8.08 -0.81
CA ALA A 121 -1.39 -9.10 -0.63
C ALA A 121 0.02 -8.59 -0.95
N MET A 122 0.21 -7.88 -2.06
CA MET A 122 1.49 -7.27 -2.43
C MET A 122 1.94 -6.23 -1.40
N THR A 123 1.01 -5.40 -0.91
CA THR A 123 1.34 -4.40 0.13
C THR A 123 1.71 -5.08 1.45
N ALA A 124 0.98 -6.13 1.84
CA ALA A 124 1.26 -6.91 3.04
C ALA A 124 2.63 -7.58 2.99
N MET A 125 3.01 -8.14 1.84
CA MET A 125 4.33 -8.71 1.62
C MET A 125 5.45 -7.65 1.66
N ALA A 126 5.22 -6.46 1.09
CA ALA A 126 6.18 -5.37 1.20
C ALA A 126 6.42 -4.97 2.67
N LEU A 127 5.35 -4.85 3.47
CA LEU A 127 5.47 -4.62 4.91
C LEU A 127 6.16 -5.78 5.64
N ALA A 128 5.79 -7.02 5.33
CA ALA A 128 6.39 -8.23 5.90
C ALA A 128 7.90 -8.34 5.59
N SER A 129 8.36 -7.83 4.45
CA SER A 129 9.79 -7.81 4.14
C SER A 129 10.60 -6.93 5.09
N LEU A 130 9.97 -5.90 5.69
CA LEU A 130 10.62 -5.01 6.64
C LEU A 130 10.58 -5.53 8.08
N VAL A 131 9.42 -6.02 8.53
CA VAL A 131 9.20 -6.35 9.96
C VAL A 131 8.96 -7.84 10.23
N GLY A 132 8.88 -8.66 9.18
CA GLY A 132 8.43 -10.05 9.24
C GLY A 132 6.92 -10.15 9.40
N ALA A 133 6.28 -11.12 8.75
CA ALA A 133 4.90 -11.55 8.99
C ALA A 133 4.60 -12.83 8.20
N THR A 134 3.60 -13.60 8.64
CA THR A 134 2.97 -14.63 7.81
C THR A 134 1.81 -14.00 7.06
N ILE A 135 1.77 -14.14 5.74
CA ILE A 135 0.74 -13.55 4.87
C ILE A 135 -0.11 -14.66 4.24
N GLU A 136 -1.43 -14.63 4.44
CA GLU A 136 -2.34 -15.51 3.71
C GLU A 136 -2.46 -15.07 2.24
N GLY A 137 -2.55 -16.02 1.31
CA GLY A 137 -2.95 -15.72 -0.08
C GLY A 137 -1.84 -15.68 -1.13
N GLU A 138 -0.71 -16.39 -0.92
CA GLU A 138 0.37 -16.51 -1.92
C GLU A 138 -0.14 -16.86 -3.34
N GLY A 139 -1.21 -17.66 -3.45
CA GLY A 139 -1.82 -18.05 -4.72
C GLY A 139 -2.39 -16.88 -5.55
N CYS A 140 -2.83 -15.78 -4.94
CA CYS A 140 -3.41 -14.64 -5.69
C CYS A 140 -2.33 -13.74 -6.34
N ILE A 141 -1.13 -13.72 -5.76
CA ILE A 141 0.01 -12.95 -6.28
C ILE A 141 0.64 -13.70 -7.45
N ALA A 142 0.82 -15.02 -7.34
CA ALA A 142 1.36 -15.84 -8.42
C ALA A 142 0.55 -15.71 -9.73
N ALA A 143 -0.77 -15.50 -9.62
CA ALA A 143 -1.66 -15.31 -10.76
C ALA A 143 -1.54 -13.93 -11.46
N THR A 144 -0.99 -12.92 -10.77
CA THR A 144 -0.99 -11.52 -11.25
C THR A 144 0.42 -10.95 -11.44
N HIS A 145 1.34 -11.24 -10.53
CA HIS A 145 2.75 -10.83 -10.59
C HIS A 145 3.68 -11.97 -10.13
N PRO A 146 3.90 -13.00 -10.97
CA PRO A 146 4.69 -14.18 -10.61
C PRO A 146 6.15 -13.88 -10.24
N SER A 147 6.72 -12.76 -10.69
CA SER A 147 8.08 -12.31 -10.35
C SER A 147 8.17 -11.45 -9.08
N PHE A 148 7.04 -11.13 -8.42
CA PHE A 148 7.05 -10.28 -7.22
C PHE A 148 7.87 -10.88 -6.07
N HIS A 149 7.81 -12.21 -5.91
CA HIS A 149 8.63 -12.91 -4.92
C HIS A 149 10.14 -12.76 -5.21
N GLN A 150 10.56 -12.75 -6.48
CA GLN A 150 11.97 -12.53 -6.83
C GLN A 150 12.43 -11.11 -6.48
N MET A 151 11.56 -10.11 -6.67
CA MET A 151 11.83 -8.74 -6.24
C MET A 151 12.00 -8.65 -4.72
N LEU A 152 11.17 -9.35 -3.93
CA LEU A 152 11.30 -9.39 -2.47
C LEU A 152 12.61 -10.06 -2.00
N MET A 153 13.07 -11.11 -2.68
CA MET A 153 14.34 -11.75 -2.32
C MET A 153 15.56 -10.88 -2.64
N ALA A 154 15.48 -9.97 -3.60
CA ALA A 154 16.59 -9.11 -4.00
C ALA A 154 16.91 -7.98 -3.00
N ILE A 155 16.02 -7.73 -2.03
CA ILE A 155 16.10 -6.66 -1.02
C ILE A 155 16.31 -7.18 0.41
N SER A 156 16.14 -8.48 0.64
CA SER A 156 16.46 -9.11 1.92
C SER A 156 17.98 -9.34 2.02
N PHE A 157 18.72 -8.39 2.58
CA PHE A 157 20.13 -8.54 2.97
C PHE A 157 20.32 -8.34 4.48
#